data_AF-A0A961Z8E6-F1
#
_entry.id   AF-A0A961Z8E6-F1
#
_cell.length_a   1.000
_cell.length_b   1.000
_cell.length_c   1.000
_cell.angle_alpha   90.00
_cell.angle_beta   90.00
_cell.angle_gamma   90.00
#
_symmetry.space_group_name_H-M   'P 1'
#
loop_
_entity.id
_entity.type
_entity.pdbx_description
1 polymer ?
#
loop_
_entity_poly.entity_id
_entity_poly.type
_entity_poly.pdbx_seq_one_letter_code
_entity_poly.pdbx_strand_id
1 'polypeptide(L)' 'MASEWICYLDNQEFGPISEQDLMELIREGTVPVNSYIRRPTDTEWTTVDKVFGADVLKRQDFSPQGAVT' A
#
# COMPACT_ATOMS: atom_id res chain seq x y z
N MET A 1 -3.12 20.13 2.11
CA MET A 1 -2.58 19.67 0.81
C MET A 1 -2.59 18.15 0.88
N ALA A 2 -3.47 17.50 0.13
CA ALA A 2 -3.62 16.05 0.19
C ALA A 2 -2.47 15.40 -0.57
N SER A 3 -1.68 14.55 0.09
CA SER A 3 -0.66 13.72 -0.56
C SER A 3 -1.39 12.60 -1.31
N GLU A 4 -1.62 12.81 -2.60
CA GLU A 4 -2.24 11.83 -3.49
C GLU A 4 -1.23 10.75 -3.89
N TRP A 5 -1.68 9.50 -3.96
CA TRP A 5 -0.89 8.34 -4.32
C TRP A 5 -1.64 7.47 -5.32
N ILE A 6 -0.89 6.86 -6.24
CA ILE A 6 -1.37 5.91 -7.23
C ILE A 6 -0.71 4.58 -6.92
N CYS A 7 -1.51 3.54 -6.72
CA CYS A 7 -1.05 2.17 -6.57
C CYS A 7 -1.10 1.44 -7.91
N TYR A 8 -0.21 0.48 -8.10
CA TYR A 8 -0.26 -0.46 -9.21
C TYR A 8 -0.61 -1.83 -8.65
N LEU A 9 -1.82 -2.29 -8.95
CA LEU A 9 -2.37 -3.56 -8.48
C LEU A 9 -2.92 -4.32 -9.68
N ASP A 10 -2.59 -5.61 -9.78
CA ASP A 10 -3.12 -6.48 -10.83
C ASP A 10 -2.98 -5.89 -12.25
N ASN A 11 -1.82 -5.27 -12.50
CA ASN A 11 -1.52 -4.63 -13.78
C ASN A 11 -2.39 -3.39 -14.12
N GLN A 12 -3.10 -2.84 -13.13
CA GLN A 12 -3.94 -1.66 -13.23
C GLN A 12 -3.50 -0.57 -12.22
N GLU A 13 -3.57 0.68 -12.66
CA GLU A 13 -3.35 1.85 -11.80
C GLU A 13 -4.61 2.16 -10.99
N PHE A 14 -4.49 2.18 -9.66
CA PHE A 14 -5.53 2.54 -8.70
C PHE A 14 -5.15 3.85 -8.01
N GLY A 15 -5.88 4.92 -8.29
CA GLY A 15 -5.67 6.23 -7.67
C GLY A 15 -6.39 7.36 -8.39
N PRO A 16 -6.21 8.62 -7.95
CA PRO A 16 -5.43 9.04 -6.79
C PRO A 16 -6.17 8.80 -5.46
N ILE A 17 -5.49 8.20 -4.49
CA ILE A 17 -5.96 8.02 -3.11
C ILE A 17 -5.09 8.84 -2.15
N SER A 18 -5.65 9.29 -1.03
CA SER A 18 -4.88 10.04 -0.04
C SER A 18 -3.89 9.14 0.70
N GLU A 19 -2.79 9.69 1.20
CA GLU A 19 -1.81 8.96 2.02
C GLU A 19 -2.44 8.22 3.21
N GLN A 20 -3.47 8.81 3.83
CA GLN A 20 -4.22 8.19 4.93
C GLN A 20 -4.99 6.95 4.46
N ASP A 21 -5.82 7.07 3.41
CA ASP A 21 -6.50 5.93 2.77
C ASP A 21 -5.50 4.87 2.30
N LEU A 22 -4.41 5.27 1.66
CA LEU A 22 -3.37 4.34 1.22
C LEU A 22 -2.80 3.56 2.41
N MET A 23 -2.46 4.25 3.49
CA MET A 23 -1.95 3.61 4.70
C MET A 23 -2.98 2.66 5.32
N GLU A 24 -4.26 3.02 5.33
CA GLU A 24 -5.34 2.13 5.77
C GLU A 24 -5.43 0.88 4.88
N LEU A 25 -5.44 1.04 3.56
CA LEU A 25 -5.49 -0.08 2.61
C LEU A 25 -4.27 -1.01 2.71
N ILE A 26 -3.09 -0.45 2.97
CA ILE A 26 -1.88 -1.24 3.22
C ILE A 26 -1.99 -1.98 4.56
N ARG A 27 -2.54 -1.34 5.59
CA ARG A 27 -2.76 -1.94 6.92
C ARG A 27 -3.81 -3.05 6.89
N GLU A 28 -4.86 -2.89 6.10
CA GLU A 28 -5.87 -3.93 5.87
C GLU A 28 -5.36 -5.09 5.02
N GLY A 29 -4.22 -4.92 4.34
CA GLY A 29 -3.64 -5.92 3.44
C GLY A 29 -4.26 -5.92 2.04
N THR A 30 -5.13 -4.95 1.74
CA THR A 30 -5.68 -4.72 0.39
C THR A 30 -4.58 -4.32 -0.59
N VAL A 31 -3.63 -3.50 -0.14
CA VAL A 31 -2.43 -3.14 -0.91
C VAL A 31 -1.23 -3.89 -0.33
N PRO A 32 -0.66 -4.87 -1.06
CA PRO A 32 0.55 -5.55 -0.63
C PRO A 32 1.72 -4.59 -0.44
N VAL A 33 2.58 -4.86 0.54
CA VAL A 33 3.81 -4.06 0.75
C VAL A 33 4.81 -4.15 -0.43
N ASN A 34 4.69 -5.20 -1.24
CA ASN A 34 5.46 -5.37 -2.46
C ASN A 34 4.84 -4.68 -3.67
N SER A 35 3.65 -4.09 -3.54
CA SER A 35 3.03 -3.35 -4.63
C SER A 35 3.76 -2.05 -4.91
N TYR A 36 3.72 -1.66 -6.18
CA TYR A 36 4.27 -0.40 -6.63
C TYR A 36 3.27 0.73 -6.35
N ILE A 37 3.77 1.80 -5.80
CA ILE A 37 3.07 3.06 -5.56
C ILE A 37 3.90 4.20 -6.13
N ARG A 38 3.22 5.26 -6.58
CA ARG A 38 3.88 6.51 -6.96
C ARG A 38 2.98 7.68 -6.60
N ARG A 39 3.56 8.86 -6.45
CA ARG A 39 2.76 10.08 -6.39
C ARG A 39 2.38 10.48 -7.82
N PRO A 40 1.26 11.18 -8.04
CA PRO A 40 0.94 11.71 -9.37
C PRO A 40 1.99 12.73 -9.85
N THR A 41 2.70 13.36 -8.91
CA THR A 41 3.83 14.26 -9.20
C THR A 41 5.13 13.52 -9.48
N ASP A 42 5.22 12.23 -9.16
CA ASP A 42 6.42 11.43 -9.30
C ASP A 42 6.33 10.57 -10.57
N THR A 43 7.48 10.43 -11.23
CA THR A 43 7.57 9.63 -12.46
C THR A 43 8.03 8.22 -12.14
N GLU A 44 8.66 8.02 -10.98
CA GLU A 44 9.22 6.73 -10.59
C GLU A 44 8.24 5.96 -9.70
N TRP A 45 8.07 4.68 -10.02
CA TRP A 45 7.35 3.74 -9.17
C TRP A 45 8.26 3.27 -8.04
N THR A 46 7.78 3.39 -6.81
CA THR A 46 8.46 2.88 -5.61
C THR A 46 7.61 1.81 -4.95
N THR A 47 8.19 0.86 -4.23
CA THR A 47 7.40 -0.13 -3.49
C THR A 47 6.86 0.47 -2.19
N VAL A 48 5.71 -0.03 -1.74
CA VAL A 48 5.13 0.35 -0.45
C VAL A 48 6.11 0.07 0.69
N ASP A 49 6.81 -1.06 0.68
CA ASP A 49 7.84 -1.39 1.67
C ASP A 49 8.93 -0.30 1.76
N LYS A 50 9.34 0.26 0.64
CA LYS A 50 10.38 1.29 0.62
C LYS A 50 9.90 2.63 1.18
N VAL A 51 8.60 2.94 1.10
CA VAL A 51 8.01 4.20 1.57
C VAL A 51 7.45 4.07 2.99
N PHE A 52 6.74 2.98 3.26
CA PHE A 52 5.95 2.72 4.47
C PHE A 52 6.40 1.48 5.25
N GLY A 53 7.40 0.72 4.78
CA GLY A 53 7.78 -0.58 5.35
C GLY A 53 8.12 -0.53 6.83
N ALA A 54 8.69 0.57 7.33
CA ALA A 54 8.96 0.72 8.77
C ALA A 54 7.69 0.80 9.65
N ASP A 55 6.57 1.32 9.13
CA ASP A 55 5.29 1.38 9.85
C ASP A 55 4.51 0.07 9.72
N VAL A 56 4.56 -0.54 8.52
CA VAL A 56 3.75 -1.71 8.18
C VAL A 56 4.35 -3.01 8.73
N LEU A 57 5.67 -3.18 8.69
CA LEU A 57 6.35 -4.38 9.20
C LEU A 57 6.25 -4.52 10.73
N LYS A 58 5.89 -3.47 11.46
CA LYS A 58 5.73 -3.53 12.93
C LYS A 58 4.48 -4.26 13.41
N ARG A 59 3.48 -4.48 12.53
CA ARG A 59 2.20 -5.10 12.92
C ARG A 59 1.79 -6.31 12.09
N GLN A 60 2.47 -6.59 10.96
CA GLN A 60 2.30 -7.86 10.26
C GLN A 60 3.03 -8.99 10.99
N ASP A 61 2.73 -9.16 12.28
CA ASP A 61 2.78 -10.49 12.89
C ASP A 61 1.63 -11.24 12.21
N PHE A 62 2.00 -11.92 11.13
CA PHE A 62 1.13 -12.72 10.27
C PHE A 62 0.24 -13.61 11.14
N SER A 63 -1.01 -13.20 11.38
CA SER A 63 -2.05 -14.14 11.78
C SER A 63 -2.45 -14.88 10.51
N PRO A 64 -2.13 -16.18 10.35
CA PRO A 64 -2.66 -16.93 9.23
C PRO A 64 -4.17 -16.96 9.40
N GLN A 65 -4.90 -16.27 8.52
CA GLN A 65 -6.35 -16.48 8.41
C GLN A 65 -6.57 -17.90 7.88
N GLY A 66 -6.52 -18.86 8.78
CA GLY A 66 -6.93 -20.23 8.61
C GLY A 66 -7.81 -20.59 9.80
N ALA A 67 -9.13 -20.41 9.64
CA ALA A 67 -10.18 -21.20 10.30
C ALA A 67 -11.56 -20.70 9.86
N VAL A 68 -11.95 -21.03 8.63
CA VAL A 68 -13.37 -21.19 8.28
C VAL A 68 -13.58 -22.60 7.76
N THR A 69 -13.78 -23.55 8.67
CA THR A 69 -14.65 -24.71 8.43
C THR A 69 -15.15 -25.30 9.74
#